data_AF-M1MRD2-F1
#
_entry.id   AF-M1MRD2-F1
#
_cell.length_a   1.000
_cell.length_b   1.000
_cell.length_c   1.000
_cell.angle_alpha   90.00
_cell.angle_beta   90.00
_cell.angle_gamma   90.00
#
_symmetry.space_group_name_H-M   'P 1'
#
loop_
_entity.id
_entity.type
_entity.pdbx_description
1 polymer ?
#
loop_
_entity_poly.entity_id
_entity_poly.type
_entity_poly.pdbx_seq_one_letter_code
_entity_poly.pdbx_strand_id
1 'polypeptide(L)'
;MEQLSYAELILLDNLIYLEWEAKENKSVKEIVDDILKDADFDKLMGNIGNCIMKTPKYQWIKILNYIGENNNLCNYRIKNIAAYKNGMKFACLVNENNNAVVIFRGTSTEAEWEDNGEGAYTSVTNEQLEALKFINNLNYDNITVSGHSKGGNKAQYVTILSSKIKKCVSINGQGFSNSFLESYREEINKNKSKIVGINAEYDYVSCLFNTISGENHFIKTDFQVNPFDYHRANILLDNNGKLRQETNESVIFDIVNGFSKYIISNLNENFERAIVDKVIDIIELFLCKKDEKNIMIFAGEYLIMDYYRSKYEQDEDFIKSYALVEILILPLVFWDEFIYIEETKSEAHLKAVTNNIRWFCNKIVNKVQNFDESQKYIVVWVMKGINDFIYRLEREIL
;
A
#
# COMPACT_ATOMS: atom_id res chain seq x y z
N MET A 1 -9.33 -14.91 -26.85
CA MET A 1 -10.05 -13.62 -26.79
C MET A 1 -9.67 -13.00 -25.47
N GLU A 2 -8.90 -11.92 -25.50
CA GLU A 2 -8.01 -11.57 -24.38
C GLU A 2 -8.70 -10.72 -23.32
N GLN A 3 -8.69 -11.21 -22.09
CA GLN A 3 -8.81 -10.37 -20.91
C GLN A 3 -7.74 -9.28 -20.94
N LEU A 4 -7.99 -8.15 -20.29
CA LEU A 4 -6.97 -7.12 -20.12
C LEU A 4 -5.71 -7.75 -19.51
N SER A 5 -4.56 -7.42 -20.10
CA SER A 5 -3.24 -7.74 -19.58
C SER A 5 -2.97 -7.01 -18.26
N TYR A 6 -1.94 -7.44 -17.53
CA TYR A 6 -1.53 -6.76 -16.29
C TYR A 6 -1.15 -5.29 -16.53
N ALA A 7 -0.45 -5.00 -17.64
CA ALA A 7 -0.10 -3.63 -18.00
C ALA A 7 -1.34 -2.76 -18.27
N GLU A 8 -2.35 -3.31 -18.94
CA GLU A 8 -3.62 -2.61 -19.21
C GLU A 8 -4.41 -2.31 -17.94
N LEU A 9 -4.44 -3.26 -16.99
CA LEU A 9 -5.06 -3.04 -15.69
C LEU A 9 -4.31 -1.99 -14.88
N ILE A 10 -2.97 -2.02 -14.85
CA ILE A 10 -2.14 -1.00 -14.21
C ILE A 10 -2.42 0.39 -14.80
N LEU A 11 -2.58 0.51 -16.12
CA LEU A 11 -2.93 1.78 -16.76
C LEU A 11 -4.31 2.30 -16.30
N LEU A 12 -5.31 1.42 -16.18
CA LEU A 12 -6.62 1.80 -15.63
C LEU A 12 -6.55 2.14 -14.13
N ASP A 13 -5.73 1.42 -13.36
CA ASP A 13 -5.45 1.70 -11.95
C ASP A 13 -4.77 3.06 -11.75
N ASN A 14 -4.04 3.58 -12.74
CA ASN A 14 -3.57 4.97 -12.72
C ASN A 14 -4.70 5.96 -13.09
N LEU A 15 -5.51 5.65 -14.11
CA LEU A 15 -6.58 6.53 -14.59
C LEU A 15 -7.62 6.84 -13.51
N ILE A 16 -7.93 5.88 -12.63
CA ILE A 16 -8.97 6.06 -11.59
C ILE A 16 -8.58 7.12 -10.53
N TYR A 17 -7.29 7.40 -10.36
CA TYR A 17 -6.82 8.46 -9.46
C TYR A 17 -7.16 9.86 -9.97
N LEU A 18 -7.17 10.05 -11.29
CA LEU A 18 -7.51 11.35 -11.87
C LEU A 18 -8.99 11.67 -11.61
N GLU A 19 -9.26 12.93 -11.29
CA GLU A 19 -10.64 13.40 -11.24
C GLU A 19 -11.16 13.67 -12.64
N TRP A 20 -12.24 12.97 -13.00
CA TRP A 20 -12.90 13.11 -14.28
C TRP A 20 -14.39 12.85 -14.10
N GLU A 21 -15.20 13.73 -14.69
CA GLU A 21 -16.64 13.53 -14.79
C GLU A 21 -16.96 12.82 -16.11
N ALA A 22 -17.40 11.57 -16.01
CA ALA A 22 -17.87 10.82 -17.16
C ALA A 22 -19.35 10.47 -16.99
N LYS A 23 -20.12 10.77 -18.04
CA LYS A 23 -21.48 10.22 -18.18
C LYS A 23 -21.39 8.73 -18.46
N GLU A 24 -22.45 8.00 -18.13
CA GLU A 24 -22.59 6.60 -18.52
C GLU A 24 -22.37 6.43 -20.04
N ASN A 25 -21.74 5.33 -20.43
CA ASN A 25 -21.34 4.95 -21.78
C ASN A 25 -20.20 5.75 -22.42
N LYS A 26 -19.64 6.75 -21.75
CA LYS A 26 -18.40 7.41 -22.22
C LYS A 26 -17.28 6.38 -22.29
N SER A 27 -16.56 6.35 -23.41
CA SER A 27 -15.41 5.45 -23.61
C SER A 27 -14.18 5.93 -22.86
N VAL A 28 -13.28 5.00 -22.56
CA VAL A 28 -11.95 5.32 -22.01
C VAL A 28 -11.20 6.29 -22.93
N LYS A 29 -11.33 6.11 -24.26
CA LYS A 29 -10.74 7.04 -25.24
C LYS A 29 -11.23 8.46 -25.07
N GLU A 30 -12.54 8.66 -24.99
CA GLU A 30 -13.13 9.99 -24.79
C GLU A 30 -12.71 10.61 -23.45
N ILE A 31 -12.58 9.80 -22.38
CA ILE A 31 -12.08 10.28 -21.08
C ILE A 31 -10.64 10.79 -21.21
N VAL A 32 -9.76 10.01 -21.83
CA VAL A 32 -8.35 10.39 -22.04
C VAL A 32 -8.23 11.62 -22.92
N ASP A 33 -8.96 11.66 -24.03
CA ASP A 33 -8.93 12.77 -24.98
C ASP A 33 -9.42 14.07 -24.31
N ASP A 34 -10.43 14.00 -23.45
CA ASP A 34 -10.93 15.17 -22.71
C ASP A 34 -9.92 15.66 -21.67
N ILE A 35 -9.29 14.75 -20.93
CA ILE A 35 -8.24 15.10 -19.94
C ILE A 35 -7.05 15.76 -20.65
N LEU A 36 -6.59 15.21 -21.78
CA LEU A 36 -5.42 15.73 -22.51
C LEU A 36 -5.69 17.08 -23.20
N LYS A 37 -6.95 17.37 -23.54
CA LYS A 37 -7.37 18.66 -24.13
C LYS A 37 -7.69 19.71 -23.07
N ASP A 38 -7.82 19.34 -21.81
CA ASP A 38 -8.18 20.26 -20.75
C ASP A 38 -7.08 21.31 -20.56
N ALA A 39 -7.44 22.58 -20.80
CA ALA A 39 -6.55 23.72 -20.60
C ALA A 39 -6.10 23.86 -19.13
N ASP A 40 -6.86 23.27 -18.20
CA ASP A 40 -6.63 23.23 -16.77
C ASP A 40 -6.06 21.86 -16.31
N PHE A 41 -5.30 21.13 -17.15
CA PHE A 41 -4.65 19.87 -16.73
C PHE A 41 -3.90 19.98 -15.39
N ASP A 42 -3.27 21.12 -15.12
CA ASP A 42 -2.58 21.38 -13.85
C ASP A 42 -3.54 21.45 -12.64
N LYS A 43 -4.78 21.89 -12.86
CA LYS A 43 -5.84 21.88 -11.85
C LYS A 43 -6.37 20.47 -11.61
N LEU A 44 -6.55 19.66 -12.66
CA LEU A 44 -6.90 18.23 -12.53
C LEU A 44 -5.86 17.49 -11.68
N MET A 45 -4.59 17.79 -11.94
CA MET A 45 -3.46 17.28 -11.15
C MET A 45 -3.47 17.73 -9.69
N GLY A 46 -3.99 18.93 -9.40
CA GLY A 46 -4.19 19.41 -8.04
C GLY A 46 -5.35 18.73 -7.29
N ASN A 47 -6.25 18.06 -7.99
CA ASN A 47 -7.47 17.46 -7.42
C ASN A 47 -7.35 15.95 -7.10
N ILE A 48 -6.24 15.29 -7.44
CA ILE A 48 -6.00 13.84 -7.21
C ILE A 48 -5.93 13.51 -5.70
N GLY A 49 -5.98 14.51 -4.83
CA GLY A 49 -5.79 14.40 -3.39
C GLY A 49 -4.44 14.95 -2.97
N ASN A 50 -4.35 15.46 -1.74
CA ASN A 50 -3.11 16.02 -1.22
C ASN A 50 -2.20 14.96 -0.59
N CYS A 51 -2.70 13.76 -0.35
CA CYS A 51 -2.08 12.70 0.45
C CYS A 51 -1.71 11.47 -0.38
N ILE A 52 -1.14 11.70 -1.57
CA ILE A 52 -0.70 10.66 -2.52
C ILE A 52 0.76 10.83 -2.90
N MET A 53 1.33 9.79 -3.51
CA MET A 53 2.63 9.90 -4.17
C MET A 53 2.62 10.98 -5.25
N LYS A 54 3.59 11.89 -5.23
CA LYS A 54 3.73 12.89 -6.30
C LYS A 54 4.25 12.24 -7.58
N THR A 55 3.37 12.13 -8.57
CA THR A 55 3.76 11.78 -9.94
C THR A 55 3.89 13.06 -10.79
N PRO A 56 5.06 13.33 -11.41
CA PRO A 56 5.24 14.51 -12.26
C PRO A 56 4.28 14.55 -13.45
N LYS A 57 3.89 15.76 -13.86
CA LYS A 57 2.97 16.00 -15.00
C LYS A 57 3.34 15.21 -16.26
N TYR A 58 4.63 15.19 -16.63
CA TYR A 58 5.07 14.47 -17.84
C TYR A 58 4.81 12.95 -17.76
N GLN A 59 4.85 12.36 -16.56
CA GLN A 59 4.55 10.94 -16.38
C GLN A 59 3.05 10.67 -16.55
N TRP A 60 2.19 11.56 -16.04
CA TRP A 60 0.74 11.46 -16.28
C TRP A 60 0.38 11.56 -17.75
N ILE A 61 0.96 12.53 -18.47
CA ILE A 61 0.75 12.66 -19.92
C ILE A 61 1.18 11.37 -20.64
N LYS A 62 2.32 10.79 -20.24
CA LYS A 62 2.82 9.53 -20.81
C LYS A 62 1.85 8.36 -20.55
N ILE A 63 1.34 8.21 -19.33
CA ILE A 63 0.32 7.20 -18.98
C ILE A 63 -0.95 7.39 -19.81
N LEU A 64 -1.45 8.62 -19.90
CA LEU A 64 -2.65 8.94 -20.67
C LEU A 64 -2.48 8.63 -22.16
N ASN A 65 -1.32 8.95 -22.74
CA ASN A 65 -1.01 8.59 -24.12
C ASN A 65 -1.00 7.07 -24.31
N TYR A 66 -0.39 6.30 -23.40
CA TYR A 66 -0.44 4.83 -23.47
C TYR A 66 -1.86 4.29 -23.45
N ILE A 67 -2.75 4.87 -22.64
CA ILE A 67 -4.16 4.48 -22.62
C ILE A 67 -4.85 4.86 -23.95
N GLY A 68 -4.64 6.09 -24.43
CA GLY A 68 -5.29 6.62 -25.64
C GLY A 68 -4.83 5.98 -26.94
N GLU A 69 -3.64 5.36 -26.94
CA GLU A 69 -3.06 4.59 -28.05
C GLU A 69 -3.37 3.08 -27.95
N ASN A 70 -3.85 2.61 -26.80
CA ASN A 70 -4.23 1.21 -26.61
C ASN A 70 -5.67 0.96 -27.10
N ASN A 71 -5.78 0.32 -28.27
CA ASN A 71 -7.06 -0.01 -28.90
C ASN A 71 -7.98 -0.89 -28.02
N ASN A 72 -7.42 -1.78 -27.21
CA ASN A 72 -8.21 -2.65 -26.34
C ASN A 72 -8.85 -1.85 -25.20
N LEU A 73 -8.06 -1.01 -24.49
CA LEU A 73 -8.55 -0.13 -23.45
C LEU A 73 -9.55 0.90 -23.97
N CYS A 74 -9.28 1.50 -25.13
CA CYS A 74 -10.12 2.52 -25.73
C CYS A 74 -11.57 2.06 -25.99
N ASN A 75 -11.79 0.76 -26.17
CA ASN A 75 -13.10 0.17 -26.42
C ASN A 75 -13.94 -0.07 -25.16
N TYR A 76 -13.35 0.06 -23.96
CA TYR A 76 -14.10 -0.02 -22.71
C TYR A 76 -14.90 1.25 -22.48
N ARG A 77 -16.10 1.09 -21.93
CA ARG A 77 -17.03 2.18 -21.63
C ARG A 77 -17.47 2.12 -20.18
N ILE A 78 -17.64 3.28 -19.58
CA ILE A 78 -18.18 3.42 -18.22
C ILE A 78 -19.62 2.91 -18.18
N LYS A 79 -19.91 2.01 -17.24
CA LYS A 79 -21.28 1.58 -16.92
C LYS A 79 -21.73 2.07 -15.56
N ASN A 80 -20.84 2.07 -14.59
CA ASN A 80 -21.12 2.60 -13.26
C ASN A 80 -19.87 3.26 -12.71
N ILE A 81 -20.07 4.39 -12.02
CA ILE A 81 -19.03 5.04 -11.21
C ILE A 81 -19.66 5.28 -9.85
N ALA A 82 -18.93 4.94 -8.80
CA ALA A 82 -19.28 5.35 -7.44
C ALA A 82 -18.11 6.18 -6.91
N ALA A 83 -18.41 7.38 -6.44
CA ALA A 83 -17.48 8.24 -5.72
C ALA A 83 -18.16 8.67 -4.43
N TYR A 84 -17.54 8.38 -3.30
CA TYR A 84 -18.06 8.76 -1.99
C TYR A 84 -17.49 10.12 -1.58
N LYS A 85 -18.32 11.00 -1.02
CA LYS A 85 -17.89 12.32 -0.59
C LYS A 85 -16.82 12.14 0.51
N ASN A 86 -15.59 12.60 0.22
CA ASN A 86 -14.38 12.47 1.04
C ASN A 86 -13.68 11.10 1.04
N GLY A 87 -13.98 10.19 0.11
CA GLY A 87 -13.34 8.88 0.09
C GLY A 87 -13.42 8.15 -1.25
N MET A 88 -13.51 6.83 -1.16
CA MET A 88 -13.40 5.84 -2.23
C MET A 88 -14.00 6.21 -3.59
N LYS A 89 -13.30 5.76 -4.63
CA LYS A 89 -13.73 5.83 -6.02
C LYS A 89 -13.61 4.47 -6.70
N PHE A 90 -14.67 4.04 -7.38
CA PHE A 90 -14.72 2.81 -8.16
C PHE A 90 -15.34 3.06 -9.53
N ALA A 91 -14.85 2.35 -10.55
CA ALA A 91 -15.44 2.39 -11.88
C ALA A 91 -15.65 0.98 -12.43
N CYS A 92 -16.86 0.71 -12.93
CA CYS A 92 -17.17 -0.45 -13.75
C CYS A 92 -17.08 -0.06 -15.23
N LEU A 93 -16.17 -0.71 -15.93
CA LEU A 93 -15.85 -0.55 -17.34
C LEU A 93 -16.25 -1.83 -18.08
N VAL A 94 -16.94 -1.68 -19.20
CA VAL A 94 -17.42 -2.82 -19.99
C VAL A 94 -17.13 -2.59 -21.47
N ASN A 95 -16.58 -3.61 -22.14
CA ASN A 95 -16.37 -3.58 -23.58
C ASN A 95 -17.59 -4.15 -24.34
N GLU A 96 -17.54 -4.15 -25.67
CA GLU A 96 -18.62 -4.62 -26.54
C GLU A 96 -18.94 -6.12 -26.38
N ASN A 97 -18.00 -6.90 -25.83
CA ASN A 97 -18.16 -8.32 -25.57
C ASN A 97 -18.77 -8.61 -24.17
N ASN A 98 -19.25 -7.58 -23.46
CA ASN A 98 -19.74 -7.66 -22.08
C ASN A 98 -18.67 -8.13 -21.06
N ASN A 99 -17.38 -7.97 -21.36
CA ASN A 99 -16.34 -8.20 -20.36
C ASN A 99 -16.34 -7.02 -19.37
N ALA A 100 -16.75 -7.29 -18.13
CA ALA A 100 -16.77 -6.29 -17.07
C ALA A 100 -15.45 -6.27 -16.30
N VAL A 101 -14.90 -5.07 -16.14
CA VAL A 101 -13.72 -4.77 -15.34
C VAL A 101 -14.10 -3.72 -14.31
N VAL A 102 -13.80 -3.97 -13.04
CA VAL A 102 -13.99 -2.99 -11.97
C VAL A 102 -12.64 -2.58 -11.41
N ILE A 103 -12.42 -1.27 -11.36
CA ILE A 103 -11.19 -0.66 -10.87
C ILE A 103 -11.47 0.05 -9.56
N PHE A 104 -10.71 -0.29 -8.53
CA PHE A 104 -10.78 0.30 -7.20
C PHE A 104 -9.62 1.29 -7.01
N ARG A 105 -9.91 2.58 -6.80
CA ARG A 105 -8.87 3.54 -6.42
C ARG A 105 -8.29 3.16 -5.06
N GLY A 106 -6.97 3.34 -4.92
CA GLY A 106 -6.33 3.36 -3.62
C GLY A 106 -6.54 4.69 -2.89
N THR A 107 -5.65 4.98 -1.95
CA THR A 107 -5.79 6.08 -1.01
C THR A 107 -5.45 7.43 -1.61
N SER A 108 -6.26 8.44 -1.30
CA SER A 108 -6.13 9.83 -1.73
C SER A 108 -6.61 10.86 -0.71
N THR A 109 -7.43 10.46 0.27
CA THR A 109 -7.97 11.31 1.33
C THR A 109 -7.53 10.84 2.72
N GLU A 110 -7.66 11.72 3.72
CA GLU A 110 -7.37 11.41 5.14
C GLU A 110 -8.24 10.23 5.64
N ALA A 111 -9.53 10.20 5.29
CA ALA A 111 -10.42 9.08 5.63
C ALA A 111 -9.99 7.74 5.00
N GLU A 112 -9.44 7.75 3.79
CA GLU A 112 -8.88 6.54 3.16
C GLU A 112 -7.57 6.11 3.86
N TRP A 113 -6.83 7.01 4.51
CA TRP A 113 -5.67 6.67 5.34
C TRP A 113 -6.09 6.06 6.68
N GLU A 114 -7.12 6.59 7.34
CA GLU A 114 -7.73 5.96 8.52
C GLU A 114 -8.15 4.50 8.21
N ASP A 115 -8.76 4.25 7.05
CA ASP A 115 -9.15 2.91 6.61
C ASP A 115 -7.95 1.97 6.35
N ASN A 116 -6.77 2.51 5.99
CA ASN A 116 -5.53 1.72 5.91
C ASN A 116 -5.10 1.21 7.28
N GLY A 117 -5.16 2.07 8.30
CA GLY A 117 -4.89 1.71 9.69
C GLY A 117 -5.89 0.68 10.18
N GLU A 118 -7.19 0.91 9.96
CA GLU A 118 -8.23 -0.02 10.37
C GLU A 118 -7.99 -1.42 9.81
N GLY A 119 -7.69 -1.53 8.50
CA GLY A 119 -7.47 -2.80 7.81
C GLY A 119 -6.29 -3.64 8.30
N ALA A 120 -5.41 -3.07 9.14
CA ALA A 120 -4.26 -3.76 9.70
C ALA A 120 -4.59 -4.53 11.00
N TYR A 121 -5.66 -4.16 11.72
CA TYR A 121 -6.06 -4.83 12.97
C TYR A 121 -7.52 -5.33 12.95
N THR A 122 -8.41 -4.80 12.10
CA THR A 122 -9.79 -5.28 12.00
C THR A 122 -9.93 -6.44 11.02
N SER A 123 -10.97 -7.26 11.18
CA SER A 123 -11.34 -8.22 10.14
C SER A 123 -11.98 -7.54 8.94
N VAL A 124 -12.83 -6.54 9.13
CA VAL A 124 -13.50 -5.84 8.02
C VAL A 124 -13.53 -4.35 8.26
N THR A 125 -13.25 -3.60 7.20
CA THR A 125 -13.37 -2.14 7.16
C THR A 125 -14.65 -1.69 6.45
N ASN A 126 -15.10 -0.47 6.70
CA ASN A 126 -16.29 0.07 6.04
C ASN A 126 -16.10 0.19 4.51
N GLU A 127 -14.89 0.54 4.07
CA GLU A 127 -14.57 0.66 2.65
C GLU A 127 -14.66 -0.69 1.91
N GLN A 128 -14.21 -1.77 2.54
CA GLN A 128 -14.34 -3.13 2.02
C GLN A 128 -15.83 -3.54 1.86
N LEU A 129 -16.68 -3.23 2.84
CA LEU A 129 -18.12 -3.52 2.77
C LEU A 129 -18.81 -2.79 1.61
N GLU A 130 -18.50 -1.51 1.44
CA GLU A 130 -19.08 -0.70 0.35
C GLU A 130 -18.53 -1.15 -1.02
N ALA A 131 -17.27 -1.57 -1.12
CA ALA A 131 -16.72 -2.21 -2.32
C ALA A 131 -17.47 -3.51 -2.69
N LEU A 132 -17.75 -4.37 -1.71
CA LEU A 132 -18.49 -5.61 -1.93
C LEU A 132 -19.94 -5.34 -2.36
N LYS A 133 -20.59 -4.38 -1.72
CA LYS A 133 -21.94 -3.92 -2.07
C LYS A 133 -22.00 -3.37 -3.49
N PHE A 134 -21.00 -2.58 -3.90
CA PHE A 134 -20.88 -2.10 -5.28
C PHE A 134 -20.85 -3.28 -6.27
N ILE A 135 -19.94 -4.24 -6.06
CA ILE A 135 -19.82 -5.44 -6.92
C ILE A 135 -21.13 -6.22 -6.98
N ASN A 136 -21.76 -6.48 -5.83
CA ASN A 136 -22.95 -7.31 -5.76
C ASN A 136 -24.16 -6.66 -6.44
N ASN A 137 -24.21 -5.33 -6.53
CA ASN A 137 -25.26 -4.58 -7.22
C ASN A 137 -25.07 -4.48 -8.76
N LEU A 138 -23.91 -4.88 -9.30
CA LEU A 138 -23.69 -4.88 -10.74
C LEU A 138 -24.43 -6.05 -11.42
N ASN A 139 -24.89 -5.83 -12.66
CA ASN A 139 -25.60 -6.85 -13.45
C ASN A 139 -24.66 -7.80 -14.23
N TYR A 140 -23.46 -8.07 -13.68
CA TYR A 140 -22.41 -8.88 -14.33
C TYR A 140 -21.92 -9.99 -13.40
N ASP A 141 -21.73 -11.21 -13.93
CA ASP A 141 -21.33 -12.40 -13.15
C ASP A 141 -19.92 -12.93 -13.45
N ASN A 142 -19.20 -12.29 -14.39
CA ASN A 142 -17.84 -12.66 -14.80
C ASN A 142 -16.91 -11.44 -14.75
N ILE A 143 -16.79 -10.84 -13.58
CA ILE A 143 -16.08 -9.58 -13.39
C ILE A 143 -14.59 -9.86 -13.14
N THR A 144 -13.74 -9.07 -13.81
CA THR A 144 -12.33 -8.90 -13.42
C THR A 144 -12.21 -7.67 -12.54
N VAL A 145 -11.52 -7.78 -11.41
CA VAL A 145 -11.27 -6.65 -10.51
C VAL A 145 -9.80 -6.30 -10.48
N SER A 146 -9.49 -5.02 -10.40
CA SER A 146 -8.14 -4.49 -10.18
C SER A 146 -8.15 -3.38 -9.16
N GLY A 147 -7.04 -3.19 -8.48
CA GLY A 147 -6.84 -2.02 -7.64
C GLY A 147 -5.39 -1.86 -7.26
N HIS A 148 -4.98 -0.61 -7.09
CA HIS A 148 -3.66 -0.24 -6.57
C HIS A 148 -3.71 0.06 -5.07
N SER A 149 -2.67 -0.33 -4.31
CA SER A 149 -2.53 0.01 -2.88
C SER A 149 -3.72 -0.52 -2.06
N LYS A 150 -4.44 0.34 -1.31
CA LYS A 150 -5.71 -0.01 -0.64
C LYS A 150 -6.80 -0.45 -1.62
N GLY A 151 -6.76 0.00 -2.87
CA GLY A 151 -7.61 -0.50 -3.95
C GLY A 151 -7.37 -1.98 -4.23
N GLY A 152 -6.10 -2.42 -4.18
CA GLY A 152 -5.72 -3.83 -4.32
C GLY A 152 -6.23 -4.67 -3.16
N ASN A 153 -6.20 -4.15 -1.93
CA ASN A 153 -6.82 -4.79 -0.76
C ASN A 153 -8.34 -4.95 -0.96
N LYS A 154 -9.04 -3.89 -1.40
CA LYS A 154 -10.49 -3.96 -1.71
C LYS A 154 -10.79 -4.97 -2.81
N ALA A 155 -10.00 -5.01 -3.88
CA ALA A 155 -10.13 -5.99 -4.97
C ALA A 155 -9.97 -7.44 -4.46
N GLN A 156 -8.99 -7.69 -3.59
CA GLN A 156 -8.80 -8.99 -2.94
C GLN A 156 -10.00 -9.38 -2.06
N TYR A 157 -10.48 -8.44 -1.23
CA TYR A 157 -11.63 -8.64 -0.33
C TYR A 157 -12.90 -9.05 -1.09
N VAL A 158 -13.27 -8.30 -2.14
CA VAL A 158 -14.48 -8.62 -2.91
C VAL A 158 -14.35 -9.94 -3.65
N THR A 159 -13.13 -10.37 -3.99
CA THR A 159 -12.87 -11.63 -4.70
C THR A 159 -13.12 -12.85 -3.84
N ILE A 160 -12.80 -12.79 -2.55
CA ILE A 160 -13.04 -13.92 -1.65
C ILE A 160 -14.53 -14.04 -1.26
N LEU A 161 -15.28 -12.93 -1.25
CA LEU A 161 -16.68 -12.91 -0.79
C LEU A 161 -17.73 -12.93 -1.90
N SER A 162 -17.44 -12.42 -3.10
CA SER A 162 -18.42 -12.37 -4.18
C SER A 162 -18.20 -13.48 -5.21
N SER A 163 -19.27 -14.22 -5.51
CA SER A 163 -19.27 -15.24 -6.58
C SER A 163 -19.15 -14.65 -7.98
N LYS A 164 -19.37 -13.35 -8.16
CA LYS A 164 -19.30 -12.63 -9.45
C LYS A 164 -17.87 -12.40 -9.95
N ILE A 165 -16.88 -12.57 -9.07
CA ILE A 165 -15.48 -12.31 -9.40
C ILE A 165 -14.81 -13.58 -9.93
N LYS A 166 -14.26 -13.45 -11.14
CA LYS A 166 -13.51 -14.51 -11.82
C LYS A 166 -12.01 -14.34 -11.70
N LYS A 167 -11.52 -13.10 -11.70
CA LYS A 167 -10.09 -12.77 -11.63
C LYS A 167 -9.89 -11.47 -10.86
N CYS A 168 -8.86 -11.45 -10.03
CA CYS A 168 -8.39 -10.28 -9.32
C CYS A 168 -6.92 -10.06 -9.62
N VAL A 169 -6.58 -8.81 -9.92
CA VAL A 169 -5.19 -8.37 -10.05
C VAL A 169 -4.96 -7.28 -9.02
N SER A 170 -4.19 -7.59 -7.98
CA SER A 170 -3.86 -6.66 -6.89
C SER A 170 -2.52 -6.02 -7.20
N ILE A 171 -2.50 -4.70 -7.44
CA ILE A 171 -1.28 -3.98 -7.81
C ILE A 171 -0.67 -3.31 -6.57
N ASN A 172 0.53 -3.72 -6.16
CA ASN A 172 1.17 -3.24 -4.91
C ASN A 172 0.18 -3.23 -3.74
N GLY A 173 -0.65 -4.27 -3.62
CA GLY A 173 -1.81 -4.24 -2.73
C GLY A 173 -1.45 -4.48 -1.28
N GLN A 174 -2.05 -3.70 -0.36
CA GLN A 174 -1.93 -3.93 1.08
C GLN A 174 -2.48 -5.31 1.47
N GLY A 175 -1.77 -6.04 2.33
CA GLY A 175 -2.24 -7.29 2.94
C GLY A 175 -3.36 -7.10 3.96
N PHE A 176 -3.65 -8.15 4.74
CA PHE A 176 -4.73 -8.17 5.72
C PHE A 176 -4.27 -8.49 7.15
N SER A 177 -5.04 -8.03 8.14
CA SER A 177 -4.84 -8.34 9.56
C SER A 177 -4.93 -9.85 9.86
N ASN A 178 -4.41 -10.25 11.02
CA ASN A 178 -4.60 -11.63 11.50
C ASN A 178 -6.08 -11.95 11.76
N SER A 179 -6.84 -10.98 12.30
CA SER A 179 -8.28 -11.11 12.55
C SER A 179 -9.07 -11.43 11.27
N PHE A 180 -8.69 -10.81 10.14
CA PHE A 180 -9.28 -11.12 8.85
C PHE A 180 -8.98 -12.55 8.39
N LEU A 181 -7.72 -12.99 8.51
CA LEU A 181 -7.34 -14.35 8.13
C LEU A 181 -8.12 -15.41 8.91
N GLU A 182 -8.31 -15.17 10.21
CA GLU A 182 -9.10 -16.06 11.07
C GLU A 182 -10.59 -16.05 10.68
N SER A 183 -11.15 -14.86 10.44
CA SER A 183 -12.57 -14.69 10.12
C SER A 183 -12.96 -15.27 8.76
N TYR A 184 -12.05 -15.23 7.77
CA TYR A 184 -12.35 -15.57 6.37
C TYR A 184 -11.50 -16.72 5.81
N ARG A 185 -10.97 -17.56 6.70
CA ARG A 185 -10.05 -18.66 6.33
C ARG A 185 -10.62 -19.56 5.22
N GLU A 186 -11.91 -19.87 5.28
CA GLU A 186 -12.56 -20.76 4.31
C GLU A 186 -12.73 -20.09 2.94
N GLU A 187 -13.20 -18.84 2.92
CA GLU A 187 -13.39 -18.03 1.73
C GLU A 187 -12.08 -17.74 1.02
N ILE A 188 -11.02 -17.45 1.78
CA ILE A 188 -9.66 -17.29 1.28
C ILE A 188 -9.20 -18.59 0.62
N ASN A 189 -9.28 -19.73 1.31
CA ASN A 189 -8.84 -21.01 0.75
C ASN A 189 -9.60 -21.37 -0.53
N LYS A 190 -10.89 -21.05 -0.60
CA LYS A 190 -11.74 -21.32 -1.76
C LYS A 190 -11.41 -20.42 -2.96
N ASN A 191 -11.02 -19.16 -2.73
CA ASN A 191 -10.97 -18.16 -3.80
C ASN A 191 -9.58 -17.57 -4.07
N LYS A 192 -8.56 -17.82 -3.23
CA LYS A 192 -7.22 -17.23 -3.39
C LYS A 192 -6.58 -17.49 -4.76
N SER A 193 -6.88 -18.62 -5.40
CA SER A 193 -6.39 -18.94 -6.75
C SER A 193 -6.89 -18.00 -7.85
N LYS A 194 -7.90 -17.16 -7.56
CA LYS A 194 -8.37 -16.11 -8.47
C LYS A 194 -7.57 -14.81 -8.35
N ILE A 195 -6.72 -14.70 -7.33
CA ILE A 195 -6.03 -13.48 -6.93
C ILE A 195 -4.56 -13.58 -7.35
N VAL A 196 -4.15 -12.65 -8.20
CA VAL A 196 -2.77 -12.45 -8.63
C VAL A 196 -2.28 -11.12 -8.05
N GLY A 197 -1.19 -11.14 -7.28
CA GLY A 197 -0.46 -9.94 -6.87
C GLY A 197 0.58 -9.55 -7.92
N ILE A 198 0.63 -8.28 -8.31
CA ILE A 198 1.71 -7.69 -9.11
C ILE A 198 2.37 -6.61 -8.27
N ASN A 199 3.58 -6.87 -7.79
CA ASN A 199 4.25 -6.03 -6.81
C ASN A 199 5.57 -5.51 -7.38
N ALA A 200 5.95 -4.28 -7.08
CA ALA A 200 7.31 -3.84 -7.33
C ALA A 200 8.26 -4.53 -6.33
N GLU A 201 9.44 -4.91 -6.81
CA GLU A 201 10.44 -5.69 -6.04
C GLU A 201 10.71 -5.14 -4.63
N TYR A 202 10.76 -3.80 -4.50
CA TYR A 202 11.03 -3.11 -3.25
C TYR A 202 9.88 -2.20 -2.78
N ASP A 203 8.64 -2.53 -3.14
CA ASP A 203 7.48 -1.80 -2.64
C ASP A 203 7.28 -2.05 -1.13
N TYR A 204 7.33 -0.97 -0.34
CA TYR A 204 7.16 -1.03 1.11
C TYR A 204 5.75 -1.41 1.56
N VAL A 205 4.72 -1.22 0.73
CA VAL A 205 3.32 -1.44 1.15
C VAL A 205 2.87 -2.87 0.93
N SER A 206 3.19 -3.47 -0.21
CA SER A 206 2.81 -4.86 -0.50
C SER A 206 3.47 -5.87 0.44
N CYS A 207 4.57 -5.52 1.11
CA CYS A 207 5.15 -6.37 2.16
C CYS A 207 4.41 -6.31 3.49
N LEU A 208 3.51 -5.34 3.69
CA LEU A 208 2.83 -5.18 4.97
C LEU A 208 1.67 -6.16 5.12
N PHE A 209 1.58 -6.72 6.32
CA PHE A 209 0.52 -7.63 6.75
C PHE A 209 0.48 -8.94 5.95
N ASN A 210 -0.65 -9.63 5.99
CA ASN A 210 -0.77 -10.96 5.41
C ASN A 210 -1.29 -10.92 3.98
N THR A 211 -0.49 -11.42 3.04
CA THR A 211 -0.93 -11.65 1.66
C THR A 211 -1.92 -12.82 1.61
N ILE A 212 -2.95 -12.69 0.77
CA ILE A 212 -3.91 -13.76 0.49
C ILE A 212 -3.91 -14.17 -0.99
N SER A 213 -3.04 -13.57 -1.81
CA SER A 213 -2.92 -13.88 -3.23
C SER A 213 -2.51 -15.33 -3.43
N GLY A 214 -3.12 -16.02 -4.39
CA GLY A 214 -2.73 -17.37 -4.77
C GLY A 214 -1.46 -17.40 -5.62
N GLU A 215 -1.15 -16.30 -6.30
CA GLU A 215 0.02 -16.09 -7.15
C GLU A 215 0.55 -14.67 -6.92
N ASN A 216 1.87 -14.48 -6.89
CA ASN A 216 2.51 -13.17 -6.80
C ASN A 216 3.62 -13.07 -7.84
N HIS A 217 3.66 -11.96 -8.56
CA HIS A 217 4.75 -11.58 -9.47
C HIS A 217 5.45 -10.35 -8.91
N PHE A 218 6.78 -10.41 -8.82
CA PHE A 218 7.61 -9.29 -8.40
C PHE A 218 8.26 -8.67 -9.63
N ILE A 219 8.19 -7.35 -9.75
CA ILE A 219 8.58 -6.63 -10.96
C ILE A 219 9.78 -5.76 -10.65
N LYS A 220 10.85 -5.94 -11.43
CA LYS A 220 12.08 -5.18 -11.29
C LYS A 220 11.84 -3.72 -11.62
N THR A 221 12.38 -2.83 -10.80
CA THR A 221 12.27 -1.37 -10.96
C THR A 221 13.65 -0.71 -10.99
N ASP A 222 13.68 0.54 -11.45
CA ASP A 222 14.88 1.36 -11.33
C ASP A 222 15.06 1.78 -9.86
N PHE A 223 16.29 1.99 -9.39
CA PHE A 223 16.55 2.45 -8.02
C PHE A 223 15.82 3.77 -7.71
N GLN A 224 15.11 3.81 -6.59
CA GLN A 224 14.45 5.01 -6.09
C GLN A 224 15.09 5.47 -4.78
N VAL A 225 15.43 6.76 -4.71
CA VAL A 225 15.97 7.36 -3.47
C VAL A 225 14.88 7.47 -2.41
N ASN A 226 13.65 7.79 -2.81
CA ASN A 226 12.52 7.84 -1.89
C ASN A 226 11.85 6.45 -1.83
N PRO A 227 11.77 5.79 -0.66
CA PRO A 227 11.17 4.47 -0.52
C PRO A 227 9.72 4.40 -1.00
N PHE A 228 9.00 5.50 -0.86
CA PHE A 228 7.61 5.59 -1.28
C PHE A 228 7.48 5.54 -2.82
N ASP A 229 8.49 5.95 -3.58
CA ASP A 229 8.39 5.95 -5.05
C ASP A 229 8.28 4.54 -5.65
N TYR A 230 8.74 3.50 -4.94
CA TYR A 230 8.49 2.10 -5.28
C TYR A 230 7.00 1.72 -5.25
N HIS A 231 6.19 2.46 -4.49
CA HIS A 231 4.76 2.23 -4.37
C HIS A 231 3.93 2.90 -5.46
N ARG A 232 4.53 3.51 -6.49
CA ARG A 232 3.75 4.09 -7.59
C ARG A 232 3.25 3.00 -8.53
N ALA A 233 1.95 2.94 -8.81
CA ALA A 233 1.40 1.97 -9.78
C ALA A 233 2.15 1.96 -11.12
N ASN A 234 2.50 3.13 -11.66
CA ASN A 234 3.17 3.25 -12.94
C ASN A 234 4.67 2.85 -12.94
N ILE A 235 5.29 2.62 -11.78
CA ILE A 235 6.70 2.17 -11.73
C ILE A 235 6.88 0.78 -12.36
N LEU A 236 5.81 -0.03 -12.34
CA LEU A 236 5.74 -1.37 -12.90
C LEU A 236 5.82 -1.38 -14.44
N LEU A 237 5.67 -0.21 -15.08
CA LEU A 237 5.65 -0.07 -16.53
C LEU A 237 6.98 0.45 -17.08
N ASP A 238 7.35 -0.05 -18.25
CA ASP A 238 8.52 0.38 -19.01
C ASP A 238 8.26 1.67 -19.81
N ASN A 239 9.25 2.09 -20.59
CA ASN A 239 9.16 3.26 -21.45
C ASN A 239 8.23 3.13 -22.67
N ASN A 240 7.53 1.99 -22.80
CA ASN A 240 6.52 1.73 -23.82
C ASN A 240 5.14 1.38 -23.21
N GLY A 241 4.97 1.50 -21.89
CA GLY A 241 3.71 1.18 -21.21
C GLY A 241 3.47 -0.32 -21.05
N LYS A 242 4.50 -1.15 -21.20
CA LYS A 242 4.46 -2.60 -20.98
C LYS A 242 4.94 -2.93 -19.57
N LEU A 243 4.52 -4.06 -19.02
CA LEU A 243 5.02 -4.53 -17.74
C LEU A 243 6.54 -4.74 -17.83
N ARG A 244 7.28 -4.27 -16.83
CA ARG A 244 8.72 -4.49 -16.71
C ARG A 244 9.03 -5.97 -16.45
N GLN A 245 10.32 -6.29 -16.47
CA GLN A 245 10.80 -7.65 -16.25
C GLN A 245 10.44 -8.14 -14.85
N GLU A 246 9.98 -9.38 -14.78
CA GLU A 246 9.77 -10.09 -13.52
C GLU A 246 11.11 -10.47 -12.85
N THR A 247 11.12 -10.45 -11.53
CA THR A 247 12.24 -10.79 -10.65
C THR A 247 11.72 -11.69 -9.52
N ASN A 248 12.63 -12.18 -8.68
CA ASN A 248 12.24 -12.91 -7.48
C ASN A 248 11.77 -11.93 -6.40
N GLU A 249 11.09 -12.46 -5.37
CA GLU A 249 10.83 -11.68 -4.16
C GLU A 249 12.16 -11.20 -3.55
N SER A 250 12.21 -9.92 -3.17
CA SER A 250 13.36 -9.36 -2.47
C SER A 250 13.49 -10.01 -1.09
N VAL A 251 14.74 -10.29 -0.68
CA VAL A 251 15.02 -10.81 0.66
C VAL A 251 14.64 -9.78 1.72
N ILE A 252 14.91 -8.48 1.47
CA ILE A 252 14.51 -7.39 2.37
C ILE A 252 13.01 -7.35 2.60
N PHE A 253 12.22 -7.58 1.54
CA PHE A 253 10.77 -7.62 1.62
C PHE A 253 10.28 -8.63 2.67
N ASP A 254 10.80 -9.86 2.62
CA ASP A 254 10.43 -10.92 3.57
C ASP A 254 10.94 -10.65 5.00
N ILE A 255 12.16 -10.11 5.13
CA ILE A 255 12.72 -9.75 6.43
C ILE A 255 11.88 -8.66 7.11
N VAL A 256 11.49 -7.61 6.39
CA VAL A 256 10.70 -6.49 6.93
C VAL A 256 9.26 -6.89 7.23
N ASN A 257 8.65 -7.73 6.39
CA ASN A 257 7.34 -8.32 6.67
C ASN A 257 7.36 -9.15 7.97
N GLY A 258 8.35 -10.05 8.10
CA GLY A 258 8.51 -10.87 9.31
C GLY A 258 8.70 -10.04 10.57
N PHE A 259 9.53 -9.00 10.50
CA PHE A 259 9.79 -8.10 11.62
C PHE A 259 8.53 -7.33 12.04
N SER A 260 7.83 -6.68 11.11
CA SER A 260 6.62 -5.90 11.41
C SER A 260 5.52 -6.78 12.00
N LYS A 261 5.27 -7.96 11.42
CA LYS A 261 4.33 -8.96 11.96
C LYS A 261 4.68 -9.41 13.36
N TYR A 262 5.96 -9.69 13.61
CA TYR A 262 6.41 -10.11 14.93
C TYR A 262 6.13 -9.04 15.99
N ILE A 263 6.51 -7.78 15.72
CA ILE A 263 6.26 -6.67 16.66
C ILE A 263 4.76 -6.48 16.91
N ILE A 264 3.95 -6.40 15.84
CA ILE A 264 2.50 -6.18 15.93
C ILE A 264 1.80 -7.31 16.70
N SER A 265 2.16 -8.58 16.42
CA SER A 265 1.56 -9.75 17.07
C SER A 265 1.80 -9.87 18.59
N ASN A 266 2.79 -9.14 19.12
CA ASN A 266 3.08 -9.11 20.55
C ASN A 266 2.37 -7.95 21.28
N LEU A 267 1.66 -7.09 20.54
CA LEU A 267 0.83 -6.04 21.11
C LEU A 267 -0.49 -6.64 21.61
N ASN A 268 -1.06 -6.05 22.67
CA ASN A 268 -2.46 -6.30 23.01
C ASN A 268 -3.36 -5.47 22.08
N GLU A 269 -4.63 -5.86 21.95
CA GLU A 269 -5.57 -5.28 20.98
C GLU A 269 -5.69 -3.74 21.05
N ASN A 270 -5.73 -3.17 22.26
CA ASN A 270 -5.83 -1.71 22.43
C ASN A 270 -4.56 -0.99 21.96
N PHE A 271 -3.39 -1.54 22.29
CA PHE A 271 -2.11 -0.99 21.84
C PHE A 271 -1.89 -1.24 20.34
N GLU A 272 -2.28 -2.41 19.81
CA GLU A 272 -2.17 -2.71 18.39
C GLU A 272 -2.83 -1.63 17.54
N ARG A 273 -4.10 -1.33 17.82
CA ARG A 273 -4.84 -0.25 17.15
C ARG A 273 -4.09 1.09 17.26
N ALA A 274 -3.81 1.52 18.48
CA ALA A 274 -3.22 2.84 18.72
C ALA A 274 -1.83 3.01 18.08
N ILE A 275 -1.01 1.97 18.05
CA ILE A 275 0.33 2.02 17.46
C ILE A 275 0.26 1.98 15.94
N VAL A 276 -0.56 1.10 15.38
CA VAL A 276 -0.75 1.00 13.93
C VAL A 276 -1.29 2.31 13.38
N ASP A 277 -2.32 2.88 13.99
CA ASP A 277 -2.88 4.17 13.57
C ASP A 277 -1.81 5.26 13.60
N LYS A 278 -1.01 5.36 14.68
CA LYS A 278 0.08 6.35 14.75
C LYS A 278 1.14 6.17 13.67
N VAL A 279 1.51 4.93 13.32
CA VAL A 279 2.46 4.68 12.22
C VAL A 279 1.85 5.13 10.89
N ILE A 280 0.57 4.84 10.67
CA ILE A 280 -0.15 5.25 9.47
C ILE A 280 -0.29 6.78 9.39
N ASP A 281 -0.64 7.46 10.48
CA ASP A 281 -0.71 8.92 10.55
C ASP A 281 0.63 9.57 10.20
N ILE A 282 1.75 9.00 10.66
CA ILE A 282 3.09 9.52 10.35
C ILE A 282 3.37 9.42 8.85
N ILE A 283 3.02 8.29 8.22
CA ILE A 283 3.19 8.08 6.78
C ILE A 283 2.26 9.01 6.01
N GLU A 284 0.99 9.08 6.39
CA GLU A 284 0.00 9.99 5.82
C GLU A 284 0.53 11.41 5.83
N LEU A 285 0.87 11.93 7.02
CA LEU A 285 1.28 13.31 7.17
C LEU A 285 2.58 13.63 6.42
N PHE A 286 3.53 12.69 6.36
CA PHE A 286 4.73 12.81 5.54
C PHE A 286 4.36 13.00 4.06
N LEU A 287 3.43 12.20 3.54
CA LEU A 287 2.95 12.28 2.17
C LEU A 287 2.09 13.53 1.91
N CYS A 288 1.22 13.92 2.85
CA CYS A 288 0.30 15.06 2.74
C CYS A 288 1.03 16.41 2.81
N LYS A 289 1.99 16.57 3.75
CA LYS A 289 2.66 17.85 4.01
C LYS A 289 3.74 18.19 2.99
N LYS A 290 4.13 17.24 2.14
CA LYS A 290 5.10 17.44 1.07
C LYS A 290 6.44 17.97 1.61
N ASP A 291 6.79 17.59 2.84
CA ASP A 291 8.00 18.04 3.53
C ASP A 291 9.19 17.15 3.12
N GLU A 292 10.35 17.77 2.88
CA GLU A 292 11.60 17.07 2.54
C GLU A 292 12.36 16.63 3.80
N LYS A 293 11.87 16.98 4.99
CA LYS A 293 12.44 16.52 6.26
C LYS A 293 12.44 15.00 6.36
N ASN A 294 13.45 14.44 7.03
CA ASN A 294 13.52 13.01 7.32
C ASN A 294 12.28 12.52 8.10
N ILE A 295 11.73 11.36 7.73
CA ILE A 295 10.52 10.77 8.34
C ILE A 295 10.64 10.58 9.86
N MET A 296 11.83 10.39 10.40
CA MET A 296 12.07 10.29 11.86
C MET A 296 11.89 11.63 12.57
N ILE A 297 12.31 12.73 11.94
CA ILE A 297 12.06 14.07 12.47
C ILE A 297 10.55 14.32 12.46
N PHE A 298 9.90 13.94 11.37
CA PHE A 298 8.45 14.05 11.24
C PHE A 298 7.70 13.24 12.30
N ALA A 299 8.07 11.96 12.48
CA ALA A 299 7.54 11.08 13.52
C ALA A 299 7.72 11.67 14.92
N GLY A 300 8.92 12.18 15.23
CA GLY A 300 9.19 12.83 16.51
C GLY A 300 8.34 14.09 16.75
N GLU A 301 8.25 14.99 15.77
CA GLU A 301 7.41 16.18 15.83
C GLU A 301 5.93 15.82 16.03
N TYR A 302 5.41 14.85 15.27
CA TYR A 302 4.03 14.38 15.36
C TYR A 302 3.71 13.80 16.75
N LEU A 303 4.53 12.88 17.25
CA LEU A 303 4.28 12.23 18.52
C LEU A 303 4.37 13.22 19.70
N ILE A 304 5.26 14.23 19.62
CA ILE A 304 5.30 15.32 20.59
C ILE A 304 4.01 16.16 20.55
N MET A 305 3.51 16.50 19.35
CA MET A 305 2.24 17.22 19.22
C MET A 305 1.06 16.40 19.76
N ASP A 306 1.01 15.10 19.44
CA ASP A 306 0.00 14.17 19.92
C ASP A 306 0.00 14.08 21.46
N TYR A 307 1.18 13.99 22.08
CA TYR A 307 1.36 14.07 23.54
C TYR A 307 0.76 15.32 24.16
N TYR A 308 1.05 16.50 23.58
CA TYR A 308 0.51 17.76 24.09
C TYR A 308 -1.01 17.87 23.92
N ARG A 309 -1.56 17.22 22.89
CA ARG A 309 -3.00 17.22 22.58
C ARG A 309 -3.77 16.25 23.48
N SER A 310 -3.20 15.11 23.84
CA SER A 310 -3.88 14.09 24.63
C SER A 310 -4.01 14.46 26.11
N LYS A 311 -3.03 15.16 26.71
CA LYS A 311 -2.99 15.74 28.09
C LYS A 311 -3.58 14.93 29.26
N TYR A 312 -4.00 13.68 29.06
CA TYR A 312 -4.71 12.82 30.00
C TYR A 312 -4.62 11.38 29.49
N GLU A 313 -3.49 10.71 29.73
CA GLU A 313 -3.40 9.27 30.04
C GLU A 313 -1.91 8.94 30.24
N GLN A 314 -1.59 8.57 31.48
CA GLN A 314 -0.31 8.14 32.06
C GLN A 314 0.94 8.19 31.16
N ASP A 315 1.95 8.95 31.60
CA ASP A 315 3.28 9.15 30.97
C ASP A 315 3.90 7.84 30.43
N GLU A 316 3.64 6.71 31.10
CA GLU A 316 4.13 5.39 30.73
C GLU A 316 3.58 4.85 29.40
N ASP A 317 2.28 4.99 29.13
CA ASP A 317 1.68 4.45 27.90
C ASP A 317 2.07 5.25 26.67
N PHE A 318 2.31 6.55 26.84
CA PHE A 318 2.91 7.38 25.80
C PHE A 318 4.34 6.94 25.48
N ILE A 319 5.19 6.74 26.49
CA ILE A 319 6.59 6.31 26.29
C ILE A 319 6.66 4.95 25.61
N LYS A 320 5.84 3.98 26.04
CA LYS A 320 5.69 2.67 25.38
C LYS A 320 5.30 2.86 23.92
N SER A 321 4.28 3.68 23.66
CA SER A 321 3.78 3.89 22.31
C SER A 321 4.79 4.56 21.40
N TYR A 322 5.46 5.59 21.89
CA TYR A 322 6.51 6.30 21.19
C TYR A 322 7.66 5.36 20.80
N ALA A 323 8.12 4.53 21.74
CA ALA A 323 9.16 3.54 21.48
C ALA A 323 8.75 2.53 20.40
N LEU A 324 7.52 2.01 20.47
CA LEU A 324 7.00 1.03 19.52
C LEU A 324 6.83 1.60 18.11
N VAL A 325 6.38 2.86 18.01
CA VAL A 325 6.31 3.58 16.72
C VAL A 325 7.72 3.80 16.14
N GLU A 326 8.70 4.22 16.95
CA GLU A 326 10.10 4.35 16.49
C GLU A 326 10.67 3.01 15.99
N ILE A 327 10.30 1.89 16.61
CA ILE A 327 10.73 0.54 16.22
C ILE A 327 10.08 0.10 14.90
N LEU A 328 8.77 0.33 14.72
CA LEU A 328 8.05 -0.10 13.53
C LEU A 328 8.41 0.72 12.28
N ILE A 329 8.79 1.99 12.45
CA ILE A 329 9.24 2.83 11.33
C ILE A 329 10.70 2.54 10.96
N LEU A 330 11.47 1.86 11.82
CA LEU A 330 12.89 1.60 11.62
C LEU A 330 13.24 1.04 10.23
N PRO A 331 12.51 0.05 9.67
CA PRO A 331 12.86 -0.47 8.36
C PRO A 331 12.71 0.56 7.24
N LEU A 332 11.72 1.43 7.34
CA LEU A 332 11.47 2.51 6.39
C LEU A 332 12.59 3.56 6.40
N VAL A 333 13.24 3.78 7.56
CA VAL A 333 14.36 4.74 7.71
C VAL A 333 15.62 4.28 6.98
N PHE A 334 15.83 2.96 6.90
CA PHE A 334 17.02 2.35 6.30
C PHE A 334 16.72 1.69 4.95
N TRP A 335 15.57 1.99 4.33
CA TRP A 335 15.07 1.27 3.16
C TRP A 335 16.01 1.34 1.95
N ASP A 336 16.53 2.53 1.65
CA ASP A 336 17.49 2.76 0.57
C ASP A 336 18.80 2.01 0.80
N GLU A 337 19.31 2.04 2.03
CA GLU A 337 20.50 1.29 2.43
C GLU A 337 20.30 -0.22 2.32
N PHE A 338 19.12 -0.73 2.72
CA PHE A 338 18.78 -2.14 2.56
C PHE A 338 18.78 -2.58 1.11
N ILE A 339 18.16 -1.81 0.23
CA ILE A 339 18.16 -2.06 -1.21
C ILE A 339 19.58 -2.02 -1.75
N TYR A 340 20.36 -1.00 -1.37
CA TYR A 340 21.74 -0.88 -1.79
C TYR A 340 22.56 -2.11 -1.39
N ILE A 341 22.40 -2.62 -0.16
CA ILE A 341 23.08 -3.83 0.29
C ILE A 341 22.60 -5.05 -0.51
N GLU A 342 21.30 -5.21 -0.76
CA GLU A 342 20.77 -6.36 -1.50
C GLU A 342 21.26 -6.39 -2.95
N GLU A 343 21.32 -5.23 -3.62
CA GLU A 343 21.80 -5.10 -5.01
C GLU A 343 23.32 -5.24 -5.14
N THR A 344 24.09 -4.69 -4.19
CA THR A 344 25.56 -4.66 -4.28
C THR A 344 26.26 -5.79 -3.53
N LYS A 345 25.53 -6.51 -2.67
CA LYS A 345 26.07 -7.51 -1.72
C LYS A 345 27.20 -6.94 -0.85
N SER A 346 27.11 -5.66 -0.46
CA SER A 346 28.17 -4.97 0.27
C SER A 346 28.18 -5.32 1.77
N GLU A 347 29.09 -6.21 2.18
CA GLU A 347 29.29 -6.57 3.59
C GLU A 347 29.62 -5.35 4.48
N ALA A 348 30.38 -4.40 3.95
CA ALA A 348 30.79 -3.19 4.68
C ALA A 348 29.58 -2.29 5.00
N HIS A 349 28.68 -2.09 4.05
CA HIS A 349 27.46 -1.31 4.26
C HIS A 349 26.50 -2.06 5.19
N LEU A 350 26.35 -3.38 5.02
CA LEU A 350 25.57 -4.21 5.93
C LEU A 350 26.02 -4.05 7.38
N LYS A 351 27.33 -4.15 7.64
CA LYS A 351 27.89 -3.96 8.98
C LYS A 351 27.65 -2.54 9.52
N ALA A 352 27.72 -1.51 8.67
CA ALA A 352 27.44 -0.15 9.09
C ALA A 352 25.96 0.04 9.48
N VAL A 353 25.04 -0.44 8.64
CA VAL A 353 23.60 -0.36 8.87
C VAL A 353 23.19 -1.15 10.10
N THR A 354 23.64 -2.39 10.27
CA THR A 354 23.29 -3.20 11.45
C THR A 354 23.84 -2.58 12.74
N ASN A 355 25.01 -1.93 12.71
CA ASN A 355 25.52 -1.17 13.85
C ASN A 355 24.66 0.06 14.17
N ASN A 356 24.19 0.78 13.15
CA ASN A 356 23.30 1.93 13.33
C ASN A 356 21.95 1.50 13.91
N ILE A 357 21.37 0.41 13.41
CA ILE A 357 20.16 -0.22 13.95
C ILE A 357 20.39 -0.58 15.42
N ARG A 358 21.45 -1.34 15.76
CA ARG A 358 21.77 -1.70 17.16
C ARG A 358 21.88 -0.47 18.06
N TRP A 359 22.58 0.57 17.61
CA TRP A 359 22.73 1.81 18.37
C TRP A 359 21.39 2.51 18.60
N PHE A 360 20.56 2.62 17.56
CA PHE A 360 19.24 3.24 17.63
C PHE A 360 18.32 2.46 18.58
N CYS A 361 18.27 1.15 18.43
CA CYS A 361 17.51 0.24 19.29
C CYS A 361 17.94 0.33 20.76
N ASN A 362 19.25 0.37 21.04
CA ASN A 362 19.76 0.55 22.41
C ASN A 362 19.29 1.87 23.02
N LYS A 363 19.19 2.95 22.23
CA LYS A 363 18.63 4.21 22.72
C LYS A 363 17.16 4.07 23.10
N ILE A 364 16.35 3.40 22.27
CA ILE A 364 14.93 3.16 22.55
C ILE A 364 14.77 2.32 23.81
N VAL A 365 15.50 1.21 23.88
CA VAL A 365 15.46 0.29 25.02
C VAL A 365 15.87 1.00 26.31
N ASN A 366 16.91 1.84 26.28
CA ASN A 366 17.30 2.63 27.45
C ASN A 366 16.21 3.64 27.88
N LYS A 367 15.41 4.18 26.95
CA LYS A 367 14.25 5.03 27.31
C LYS A 367 13.19 4.21 28.04
N VAL A 368 12.90 3.00 27.57
CA VAL A 368 11.83 2.11 28.09
C VAL A 368 12.22 1.39 29.40
N GLN A 369 13.50 1.03 29.58
CA GLN A 369 13.98 0.31 30.77
C GLN A 369 13.87 1.10 32.09
N ASN A 370 13.70 2.42 32.02
CA ASN A 370 13.68 3.29 33.20
C ASN A 370 12.30 3.37 33.90
N PHE A 371 11.29 2.64 33.43
CA PHE A 371 9.92 2.77 33.89
C PHE A 371 9.32 1.37 34.20
N ASP A 372 8.87 1.19 35.45
CA ASP A 372 8.14 0.04 36.03
C ASP A 372 8.52 -1.41 35.58
N GLU A 373 7.77 -2.43 36.03
CA GLU A 373 7.98 -3.82 35.61
C GLU A 373 7.22 -4.20 34.33
N SER A 374 6.13 -3.49 34.00
CA SER A 374 5.32 -3.77 32.81
C SER A 374 6.08 -3.46 31.52
N GLN A 375 6.95 -2.45 31.53
CA GLN A 375 7.79 -2.09 30.37
C GLN A 375 8.97 -3.04 30.15
N LYS A 376 9.43 -3.74 31.18
CA LYS A 376 10.50 -4.74 31.04
C LYS A 376 10.09 -5.88 30.12
N TYR A 377 8.81 -6.26 30.13
CA TYR A 377 8.30 -7.29 29.22
C TYR A 377 8.35 -6.83 27.75
N ILE A 378 8.01 -5.56 27.48
CA ILE A 378 8.09 -4.96 26.14
C ILE A 378 9.52 -5.01 25.63
N VAL A 379 10.49 -4.62 26.46
CA VAL A 379 11.91 -4.66 26.11
C VAL A 379 12.36 -6.06 25.68
N VAL A 380 11.89 -7.11 26.35
CA VAL A 380 12.31 -8.49 26.05
C VAL A 380 11.94 -8.91 24.63
N TRP A 381 10.67 -8.76 24.26
CA TRP A 381 10.24 -9.19 22.92
C TRP A 381 10.67 -8.19 21.85
N VAL A 382 10.72 -6.88 22.12
CA VAL A 382 11.28 -5.88 21.20
C VAL A 382 12.74 -6.24 20.85
N MET A 383 13.57 -6.50 21.86
CA MET A 383 14.97 -6.88 21.65
C MET A 383 15.08 -8.20 20.89
N LYS A 384 14.19 -9.17 21.16
CA LYS A 384 14.14 -10.41 20.39
C LYS A 384 13.83 -10.14 18.91
N GLY A 385 12.83 -9.32 18.61
CA GLY A 385 12.45 -8.96 17.24
C GLY A 385 13.56 -8.23 16.50
N ILE A 386 14.24 -7.29 17.16
CA ILE A 386 15.37 -6.55 16.60
C ILE A 386 16.58 -7.46 16.35
N ASN A 387 16.91 -8.32 17.31
CA ASN A 387 18.02 -9.26 17.15
C ASN A 387 17.77 -10.25 16.03
N ASP A 388 16.53 -10.76 15.91
CA ASP A 388 16.12 -11.62 14.80
C ASP A 388 16.20 -10.87 13.47
N PHE A 389 15.65 -9.65 13.40
CA PHE A 389 15.75 -8.78 12.23
C PHE A 389 17.21 -8.61 11.77
N ILE A 390 18.10 -8.18 12.67
CA ILE A 390 19.52 -8.02 12.36
C ILE A 390 20.18 -9.35 11.96
N TYR A 391 19.87 -10.43 12.67
CA TYR A 391 20.40 -11.75 12.35
C TYR A 391 20.01 -12.18 10.93
N ARG A 392 18.75 -11.98 10.55
CA ARG A 392 18.27 -12.26 9.19
C ARG A 392 18.95 -11.37 8.16
N LEU A 393 19.08 -10.06 8.41
CA LEU A 393 19.84 -9.15 7.54
C LEU A 393 21.28 -9.67 7.32
N GLU A 394 21.98 -10.09 8.37
CA GLU A 394 23.37 -10.58 8.33
C GLU A 394 23.53 -11.95 7.65
N ARG A 395 22.45 -12.74 7.53
CA ARG A 395 22.51 -14.15 7.07
C ARG A 395 21.87 -14.39 5.72
N GLU A 396 20.86 -13.60 5.35
CA GLU A 396 20.00 -13.87 4.20
C GLU A 396 20.25 -12.91 3.05
N ILE A 397 20.76 -11.68 3.30
CA ILE A 397 20.93 -10.67 2.25
C ILE A 397 22.16 -10.89 1.37
N LEU A 398 23.26 -11.38 1.94
CA LEU A 398 24.56 -11.49 1.27
C LEU A 398 24.64 -12.67 0.31
#